data_AF-A0A6L6XAI4-F1
#
_entry.id   AF-A0A6L6XAI4-F1
#
_cell.length_a   1.000
_cell.length_b   1.000
_cell.length_c   1.000
_cell.angle_alpha   90.00
_cell.angle_beta   90.00
_cell.angle_gamma   90.00
#
_symmetry.space_group_name_H-M   'P 1'
#
loop_
_entity.id
_entity.type
_entity.pdbx_description
1 polymer ?
#
loop_
_entity_poly.entity_id
_entity_poly.type
_entity_poly.pdbx_seq_one_letter_code
_entity_poly.pdbx_strand_id
1 'polypeptide(L)'
;MPPTTSKTIADRIEDLYGQPIAVLEAYVESNPTGTMLAALTSSHADLQLAERTIAFQLQRLRELAAPRGEVGPVEAGHLLDCARRIAESVAARDAHAKTADAVLNSLHRTPVTPSPPPAAPAVPAPAVAPAAPPVR
;
A
#
# COMPACT_ATOMS: atom_id res chain seq x y z
N MET A 1 -15.69 13.41 3.88
CA MET A 1 -14.50 13.50 3.00
C MET A 1 -13.94 12.09 2.84
N PRO A 2 -13.57 11.66 1.63
CA PRO A 2 -12.90 10.37 1.44
C PRO A 2 -11.56 10.34 2.22
N PRO A 3 -11.09 9.16 2.67
CA PRO A 3 -9.79 9.05 3.33
C PRO A 3 -8.68 9.49 2.37
N THR A 4 -7.61 10.05 2.92
CA THR A 4 -6.43 10.39 2.14
C THR A 4 -5.70 9.13 1.68
N THR A 5 -4.87 9.27 0.65
CA THR A 5 -4.04 8.17 0.15
C THR A 5 -3.02 7.77 1.20
N SER A 6 -2.42 8.76 1.90
CA SER A 6 -1.53 8.51 3.04
C SER A 6 -2.20 7.67 4.11
N LYS A 7 -3.46 7.99 4.48
CA LYS A 7 -4.20 7.22 5.47
C LYS A 7 -4.46 5.78 5.01
N THR A 8 -4.86 5.60 3.76
CA THR A 8 -5.10 4.27 3.20
C THR A 8 -3.83 3.41 3.22
N ILE A 9 -2.68 4.00 2.87
CA ILE A 9 -1.38 3.32 2.94
C ILE A 9 -0.98 3.03 4.39
N ALA A 10 -1.18 3.96 5.32
CA ALA A 10 -0.91 3.76 6.73
C ALA A 10 -1.70 2.57 7.29
N ASP A 11 -3.03 2.55 7.07
CA ASP A 11 -3.90 1.47 7.53
C ASP A 11 -3.41 0.10 7.01
N ARG A 12 -2.94 0.03 5.74
CA ARG A 12 -2.37 -1.20 5.16
C ARG A 12 -1.00 -1.60 5.74
N ILE A 13 -0.15 -0.63 6.07
CA ILE A 13 1.14 -0.88 6.74
C ILE A 13 0.86 -1.42 8.15
N GLU A 14 -0.07 -0.81 8.87
CA GLU A 14 -0.50 -1.24 10.20
C GLU A 14 -1.04 -2.67 10.18
N ASP A 15 -1.87 -3.02 9.19
CA ASP A 15 -2.38 -4.38 9.00
C ASP A 15 -1.25 -5.40 8.74
N LEU A 16 -0.23 -5.02 7.96
CA LEU A 16 0.89 -5.91 7.63
C LEU A 16 1.82 -6.18 8.82
N TYR A 17 2.08 -5.15 9.64
CA TYR A 17 3.04 -5.23 10.75
C TYR A 17 2.39 -5.40 12.13
N GLY A 18 1.07 -5.28 12.24
CA GLY A 18 0.31 -5.46 13.48
C GLY A 18 0.62 -4.42 14.56
N GLN A 19 1.09 -3.23 14.17
CA GLN A 19 1.44 -2.13 15.06
C GLN A 19 1.02 -0.79 14.44
N PRO A 20 0.68 0.22 15.26
CA PRO A 20 0.35 1.55 14.77
C PRO A 20 1.51 2.21 14.01
N ILE A 21 1.21 3.02 12.99
CA ILE A 21 2.21 3.64 12.11
C ILE A 21 3.21 4.50 12.89
N ALA A 22 2.75 5.20 13.93
CA ALA A 22 3.62 6.01 14.80
C ALA A 22 4.64 5.17 15.58
N VAL A 23 4.26 3.95 16.00
CA VAL A 23 5.18 3.02 16.70
C VAL A 23 6.22 2.48 15.72
N LEU A 24 5.80 2.16 14.50
CA LEU A 24 6.68 1.69 13.43
C LEU A 24 7.67 2.77 12.97
N GLU A 25 7.23 4.02 12.86
CA GLU A 25 8.08 5.18 12.55
C GLU A 25 9.15 5.39 13.63
N ALA A 26 8.76 5.38 14.92
CA ALA A 26 9.71 5.50 16.03
C ALA A 26 10.71 4.33 16.08
N TYR A 27 10.26 3.11 15.74
CA TYR A 27 11.12 1.94 15.63
C TYR A 27 12.16 2.11 14.51
N VAL A 28 11.75 2.58 13.33
CA VAL A 28 12.65 2.85 12.19
C VAL A 28 13.63 3.97 12.50
N GLU A 29 13.20 5.04 13.16
CA GLU A 29 14.07 6.14 13.57
C GLU A 29 15.19 5.64 14.52
N SER A 30 14.85 4.72 15.41
CA SER A 30 15.82 4.08 16.32
C SER A 30 16.67 2.99 15.63
N ASN A 31 16.24 2.48 14.48
CA ASN A 31 16.88 1.38 13.75
C ASN A 31 16.92 1.69 12.24
N PRO A 32 17.75 2.64 11.78
CA PRO A 32 17.70 3.21 10.43
C PRO A 32 18.21 2.28 9.32
N THR A 33 18.43 0.99 9.60
CA THR A 33 18.91 0.04 8.59
C THR A 33 17.88 -0.18 7.49
N GLY A 34 18.37 -0.38 6.26
CA GLY A 34 17.62 -0.45 4.99
C GLY A 34 16.62 -1.61 4.90
N THR A 35 15.61 -1.57 5.76
CA THR A 35 14.52 -2.53 5.83
C THR A 35 13.36 -2.08 4.94
N MET A 36 12.53 -3.04 4.52
CA MET A 36 11.30 -2.75 3.80
C MET A 36 10.37 -1.83 4.59
N LEU A 37 10.36 -1.96 5.92
CA LEU A 37 9.57 -1.10 6.80
C LEU A 37 10.02 0.36 6.69
N ALA A 38 11.33 0.62 6.70
CA ALA A 38 11.86 1.98 6.55
C ALA A 38 11.48 2.61 5.20
N ALA A 39 11.48 1.83 4.12
CA ALA A 39 11.04 2.30 2.81
C ALA A 39 9.53 2.63 2.77
N LEU A 40 8.71 1.79 3.42
CA LEU A 40 7.26 1.98 3.51
C LEU A 40 6.91 3.20 4.37
N THR A 41 7.55 3.38 5.53
CA THR A 41 7.32 4.54 6.40
C THR A 41 7.83 5.84 5.77
N SER A 42 8.96 5.81 5.05
CA SER A 42 9.42 6.96 4.27
C SER A 42 8.42 7.32 3.16
N SER A 43 7.93 6.34 2.40
CA SER A 43 6.93 6.58 1.35
C SER A 43 5.62 7.13 1.92
N HIS A 44 5.22 6.67 3.12
CA HIS A 44 4.07 7.21 3.85
C HIS A 44 4.28 8.68 4.25
N ALA A 45 5.46 9.04 4.76
CA ALA A 45 5.79 10.42 5.11
C ALA A 45 5.76 11.34 3.88
N ASP A 46 6.31 10.89 2.74
CA ASP A 46 6.28 11.63 1.48
C ASP A 46 4.84 11.85 0.96
N LEU A 47 3.98 10.83 1.09
CA LEU A 47 2.54 10.95 0.78
C LEU A 47 1.87 12.02 1.63
N GLN A 48 2.11 12.01 2.95
CA GLN A 48 1.54 13.02 3.85
C GLN A 48 2.02 14.43 3.50
N LEU A 49 3.30 14.58 3.15
CA LEU A 49 3.86 15.87 2.75
C LEU A 49 3.23 16.38 1.46
N ALA A 50 3.10 15.50 0.45
CA ALA A 50 2.47 15.84 -0.82
C ALA A 50 1.00 16.27 -0.63
N GLU A 51 0.23 15.53 0.17
CA GLU A 51 -1.17 15.85 0.43
C GLU A 51 -1.36 17.13 1.25
N ARG A 52 -0.51 17.37 2.25
CA ARG A 52 -0.48 18.64 2.99
C ARG A 52 -0.15 19.82 2.07
N THR A 53 0.80 19.63 1.15
CA THR A 53 1.18 20.66 0.18
C THR A 53 0.03 20.95 -0.79
N ILE A 54 -0.65 19.92 -1.30
CA ILE A 54 -1.85 20.10 -2.15
C ILE A 54 -2.92 20.90 -1.41
N ALA A 55 -3.25 20.52 -0.17
CA ALA A 55 -4.27 21.21 0.62
C ALA A 55 -3.92 22.68 0.85
N PHE A 56 -2.66 22.96 1.21
CA PHE A 56 -2.16 24.31 1.41
C PHE A 56 -2.21 25.14 0.12
N GLN A 57 -1.71 24.62 -1.00
CA GLN A 57 -1.71 25.36 -2.26
C GLN A 57 -3.12 25.58 -2.82
N LEU A 58 -4.04 24.62 -2.64
CA LEU A 58 -5.45 24.82 -2.99
C LEU A 58 -6.08 25.93 -2.16
N GLN A 59 -5.77 26.00 -0.87
CA GLN A 59 -6.26 27.09 -0.01
C GLN A 59 -5.69 28.44 -0.47
N ARG A 60 -4.39 28.50 -0.75
CA ARG A 60 -3.74 29.71 -1.27
C ARG A 60 -4.30 30.14 -2.63
N LEU A 61 -4.57 29.19 -3.52
CA LEU A 61 -5.17 29.45 -4.81
C LEU A 61 -6.58 30.06 -4.67
N ARG A 62 -7.39 29.56 -3.73
CA ARG A 62 -8.71 30.14 -3.43
C ARG A 62 -8.62 31.57 -2.89
N GLU A 63 -7.62 31.84 -2.05
CA GLU A 63 -7.38 33.19 -1.52
C GLU A 63 -6.96 34.18 -2.61
N LEU A 64 -6.11 33.73 -3.56
CA LEU A 64 -5.65 34.54 -4.68
C LEU A 64 -6.72 34.72 -5.77
N ALA A 65 -7.57 33.71 -5.98
CA ALA A 65 -8.67 33.75 -6.95
C ALA A 65 -9.95 34.40 -6.37
N ALA A 66 -9.92 34.86 -5.11
CA ALA A 66 -11.04 35.56 -4.52
C ALA A 66 -11.34 36.84 -5.32
N PRO A 67 -12.62 37.17 -5.58
CA PRO A 67 -13.00 38.29 -6.43
C PRO A 67 -12.59 39.62 -5.78
N ARG A 68 -11.40 40.12 -6.14
CA ARG A 68 -10.85 41.42 -5.70
C ARG A 68 -10.71 42.44 -6.82
N GLY A 69 -11.01 42.09 -8.06
CA GLY A 69 -10.83 42.93 -9.25
C GLY A 69 -10.13 42.18 -10.38
N GLU A 70 -9.60 42.91 -11.36
CA GLU A 70 -8.74 42.34 -12.40
C GLU A 70 -7.48 41.73 -11.79
N VAL A 71 -7.11 40.54 -12.27
CA VAL A 71 -5.88 39.85 -11.86
C VAL A 71 -4.70 40.55 -12.52
N GLY A 72 -3.89 41.25 -11.72
CA GLY A 72 -2.66 41.87 -12.19
C GLY A 72 -1.59 40.83 -12.58
N PRO A 73 -0.52 41.25 -13.26
CA PRO A 73 0.54 40.36 -13.72
C PRO A 73 1.28 39.64 -12.58
N VAL A 74 1.37 40.26 -11.40
CA VAL A 74 2.01 39.66 -10.22
C VAL A 74 1.12 38.57 -9.63
N GLU A 75 -0.17 38.84 -9.49
CA GLU A 75 -1.18 37.88 -9.04
C GLU A 75 -1.26 36.68 -9.99
N ALA A 76 -1.23 36.94 -11.31
CA ALA A 76 -1.18 35.89 -12.33
C ALA A 76 0.04 34.99 -12.15
N GLY A 77 1.22 35.55 -11.86
CA GLY A 77 2.43 34.79 -11.54
C GLY A 77 2.27 33.90 -10.30
N HIS A 78 1.65 34.42 -9.22
CA HIS A 78 1.39 33.64 -8.01
C HIS A 78 0.36 32.51 -8.23
N LEU A 79 -0.66 32.74 -9.05
CA LEU A 79 -1.64 31.71 -9.42
C LEU A 79 -0.96 30.57 -10.20
N LEU A 80 -0.10 30.91 -11.16
CA LEU A 80 0.66 29.93 -11.95
C LEU A 80 1.63 29.13 -11.07
N ASP A 81 2.32 29.78 -10.13
CA ASP A 81 3.19 29.08 -9.18
C ASP A 81 2.40 28.11 -8.29
N CYS A 82 1.25 28.54 -7.74
CA CYS A 82 0.38 27.67 -6.94
C CYS A 82 -0.07 26.45 -7.76
N ALA A 83 -0.53 26.67 -9.00
CA ALA A 83 -0.96 25.59 -9.89
C ALA A 83 0.18 24.61 -10.19
N ARG A 84 1.40 25.11 -10.45
CA ARG A 84 2.58 24.28 -10.66
C ARG A 84 2.90 23.43 -9.44
N ARG A 85 2.93 24.01 -8.24
CA ARG A 85 3.22 23.29 -6.99
C ARG A 85 2.17 22.24 -6.66
N ILE A 86 0.90 22.48 -7.01
CA ILE A 86 -0.16 21.46 -6.93
C ILE A 86 0.16 20.30 -7.87
N ALA A 87 0.46 20.58 -9.14
CA ALA A 87 0.76 19.53 -10.12
C ALA A 87 1.97 18.67 -9.71
N GLU A 88 3.05 19.29 -9.25
CA GLU A 88 4.24 18.59 -8.74
C GLU A 88 3.90 17.70 -7.53
N SER A 89 3.11 18.22 -6.59
CA SER A 89 2.70 17.46 -5.40
C SER A 89 1.75 16.30 -5.74
N VAL A 90 0.85 16.47 -6.72
CA VAL A 90 -0.01 15.39 -7.20
C VAL A 90 0.81 14.29 -7.86
N ALA A 91 1.76 14.67 -8.73
CA ALA A 91 2.65 13.71 -9.38
C ALA A 91 3.48 12.91 -8.35
N ALA A 92 4.01 13.58 -7.32
CA ALA A 92 4.73 12.92 -6.23
C ALA A 92 3.80 11.96 -5.46
N ARG A 93 2.62 12.43 -5.04
CA ARG A 93 1.64 11.59 -4.33
C ARG A 93 1.31 10.32 -5.12
N ASP A 94 1.02 10.46 -6.41
CA ASP A 94 0.60 9.32 -7.24
C ASP A 94 1.78 8.35 -7.48
N ALA A 95 3.01 8.85 -7.61
CA ALA A 95 4.21 8.02 -7.73
C ALA A 95 4.52 7.22 -6.44
N HIS A 96 4.45 7.88 -5.27
CA HIS A 96 4.65 7.23 -3.98
C HIS A 96 3.52 6.24 -3.68
N ALA A 97 2.26 6.59 -3.98
CA ALA A 97 1.12 5.71 -3.82
C ALA A 97 1.28 4.43 -4.64
N LYS A 98 1.59 4.57 -5.94
CA LYS A 98 1.83 3.42 -6.83
C LYS A 98 2.95 2.52 -6.32
N THR A 99 4.04 3.11 -5.85
CA THR A 99 5.19 2.36 -5.35
C THR A 99 4.87 1.64 -4.05
N ALA A 100 4.27 2.33 -3.08
CA ALA A 100 3.86 1.76 -1.80
C ALA A 100 2.81 0.65 -2.00
N ASP A 101 1.82 0.86 -2.86
CA ASP A 101 0.83 -0.16 -3.19
C ASP A 101 1.46 -1.39 -3.84
N ALA A 102 2.38 -1.21 -4.78
CA ALA A 102 3.08 -2.34 -5.41
C ALA A 102 3.86 -3.17 -4.38
N VAL A 103 4.58 -2.50 -3.48
CA VAL A 103 5.31 -3.16 -2.38
C VAL A 103 4.34 -3.89 -1.45
N LEU A 104 3.32 -3.21 -0.93
CA LEU A 104 2.33 -3.81 -0.02
C LEU A 104 1.62 -5.00 -0.67
N ASN A 105 1.27 -4.90 -1.96
CA ASN A 105 0.66 -6.02 -2.70
C ASN A 105 1.61 -7.21 -2.84
N SER A 106 2.92 -6.96 -3.03
CA SER A 106 3.92 -8.04 -3.12
C SER A 106 4.21 -8.72 -1.78
N LEU A 107 4.00 -8.01 -0.67
CA LEU A 107 4.18 -8.54 0.70
C LEU A 107 2.93 -9.23 1.22
N HIS A 108 1.76 -8.98 0.62
CA HIS A 108 0.51 -9.60 1.04
C HIS A 108 0.59 -11.12 0.83
N ARG A 109 0.29 -11.90 1.87
CA ARG A 109 0.29 -13.36 1.82
C ARG A 109 -0.66 -13.83 0.72
N THR A 110 -0.14 -14.51 -0.30
CA THR A 110 -0.98 -15.28 -1.22
C THR A 110 -1.67 -16.38 -0.42
N PRO A 111 -3.00 -16.55 -0.50
CA PRO A 111 -3.66 -17.68 0.12
C PRO A 111 -3.03 -18.96 -0.45
N VAL A 112 -2.44 -19.77 0.44
CA VAL A 112 -2.04 -21.14 0.09
C VAL A 112 -3.27 -21.80 -0.49
N THR A 113 -3.23 -22.12 -1.78
CA THR A 113 -4.19 -23.05 -2.36
C THR A 113 -3.98 -24.36 -1.59
N PRO A 114 -4.97 -24.91 -0.88
CA PRO A 114 -4.77 -26.15 -0.15
C PRO A 114 -4.29 -27.20 -1.16
N SER A 115 -3.07 -27.71 -0.95
CA SER A 115 -2.58 -28.85 -1.70
C SER A 115 -3.62 -29.96 -1.56
N PRO A 116 -4.00 -30.66 -2.66
CA PRO A 116 -4.90 -31.79 -2.53
C PRO A 116 -4.31 -32.77 -1.49
N PRO A 117 -5.15 -33.36 -0.63
CA PRO A 117 -4.67 -34.27 0.40
C PRO A 117 -3.88 -35.40 -0.28
N PRO A 118 -2.74 -35.85 0.31
CA PRO A 118 -2.00 -36.97 -0.23
C PRO A 118 -2.93 -38.17 -0.38
N ALA A 119 -2.90 -38.82 -1.54
CA ALA A 119 -3.69 -40.01 -1.82
C ALA A 119 -3.44 -41.05 -0.70
N ALA A 120 -4.52 -41.53 -0.08
CA ALA A 120 -4.43 -42.54 0.95
C ALA A 120 -3.70 -43.80 0.41
N PRO A 121 -2.89 -44.50 1.23
CA PRO A 121 -2.24 -45.72 0.80
C PRO A 121 -3.27 -46.75 0.33
N ALA A 122 -3.06 -47.34 -0.84
CA ALA A 122 -3.92 -48.40 -1.34
C ALA A 122 -3.87 -49.60 -0.37
N VAL A 123 -5.02 -49.99 0.18
CA VAL A 123 -5.16 -51.23 0.96
C VAL A 123 -4.95 -52.43 0.03
N PRO A 124 -4.13 -53.44 0.40
CA PRO A 124 -3.93 -54.63 -0.40
C PRO A 124 -5.24 -55.45 -0.45
N ALA A 125 -5.63 -55.88 -1.64
CA ALA A 125 -6.78 -56.77 -1.82
C ALA A 125 -6.52 -58.15 -1.17
N PRO A 126 -7.54 -58.79 -0.57
CA PRO A 126 -7.39 -60.12 0.02
C PRO A 126 -7.11 -61.17 -1.05
N ALA A 127 -6.12 -62.02 -0.80
CA ALA A 127 -5.74 -63.12 -1.68
C ALA A 127 -6.85 -64.19 -1.71
N VAL A 128 -7.26 -64.59 -2.91
CA VAL A 128 -8.19 -65.71 -3.15
C VAL A 128 -7.46 -67.02 -2.85
N ALA A 129 -7.99 -67.82 -1.93
CA ALA A 129 -7.46 -69.15 -1.61
C ALA A 129 -7.81 -70.16 -2.72
N PRO A 130 -6.89 -71.07 -3.09
CA PRO A 130 -7.17 -72.11 -4.07
C PRO A 130 -8.07 -73.22 -3.50
N ALA A 131 -9.04 -73.64 -4.30
CA ALA A 131 -9.94 -74.75 -3.99
C ALA A 131 -9.20 -76.10 -3.98
N ALA A 132 -9.49 -76.93 -2.97
CA ALA A 132 -8.96 -78.28 -2.84
C ALA A 132 -9.54 -79.24 -3.90
N PRO A 133 -8.78 -80.23 -4.40
CA PRO A 133 -9.27 -81.20 -5.37
C PRO A 133 -10.14 -82.28 -4.73
N PRO A 134 -11.08 -82.88 -5.48
CA PRO A 134 -11.98 -83.90 -4.96
C PRO A 134 -11.27 -85.24 -4.75
N VAL A 135 -11.62 -85.87 -3.63
CA VAL A 135 -11.21 -87.22 -3.22
C VAL A 135 -12.03 -88.26 -4.01
N ARG A 136 -11.39 -89.31 -4.51
CA ARG A 136 -12.06 -90.50 -5.03
C ARG A 136 -11.38 -91.76 -4.51
#